data_AF-A0A9N7YVW0-F1
#
_entry.id   AF-A0A9N7YVW0-F1
#
_cell.length_a   1.000
_cell.length_b   1.000
_cell.length_c   1.000
_cell.angle_alpha   90.00
_cell.angle_beta   90.00
_cell.angle_gamma   90.00
#
_symmetry.space_group_name_H-M   'P 1'
#
loop_
_entity.id
_entity.type
_entity.pdbx_description
1 polymer ?
#
loop_
_entity_poly.entity_id
_entity_poly.type
_entity_poly.pdbx_seq_one_letter_code
_entity_poly.pdbx_strand_id
1 'polypeptide(L)'
;MFPLRHAGVWPLFLFILKGVSCDELTPDQTAEFSVEGSSVTLSYKFSRTITGQILAAPTSGLKIQVEQNQIHMIISSAAVTDSAVYYCAVSPQ
;
A
#
# COMPACT_ATOMS: atom_id res chain seq x y z
N MET A 1 13.38 -20.00 -13.42
CA MET A 1 12.82 -21.29 -12.98
C MET A 1 11.50 -21.00 -12.26
N PHE A 2 10.39 -21.02 -13.00
CA PHE A 2 9.03 -21.02 -12.41
C PHE A 2 8.65 -22.47 -12.15
N PRO A 3 7.90 -22.77 -11.07
CA PRO A 3 6.45 -22.75 -11.25
C PRO A 3 5.69 -22.27 -10.01
N LEU A 4 4.70 -21.40 -10.20
CA LEU A 4 3.52 -21.45 -9.33
C LEU A 4 2.27 -21.40 -10.20
N ARG A 5 1.73 -22.60 -10.41
CA ARG A 5 0.37 -22.87 -10.87
C ARG A 5 -0.55 -22.65 -9.68
N HIS A 6 -1.33 -21.57 -9.64
CA HIS A 6 -2.51 -21.47 -8.80
C HIS A 6 -3.71 -21.18 -9.70
N ALA A 7 -4.54 -22.20 -9.85
CA ALA A 7 -5.92 -22.07 -10.27
C ALA A 7 -6.72 -21.48 -9.10
N GLY A 8 -7.59 -20.53 -9.41
CA GLY A 8 -8.42 -19.84 -8.43
C GLY A 8 -8.43 -18.36 -8.74
N VAL A 9 -9.58 -17.87 -9.20
CA VAL A 9 -9.92 -16.46 -9.37
C VAL A 9 -9.27 -15.65 -8.25
N TRP A 10 -8.34 -14.75 -8.59
CA TRP A 10 -7.77 -13.83 -7.61
C TRP A 10 -8.66 -12.58 -7.65
N PRO A 11 -9.69 -12.46 -6.79
CA PRO A 11 -10.37 -11.19 -6.68
C PRO A 11 -9.33 -10.19 -6.18
N LEU A 12 -9.30 -9.02 -6.82
CA LEU A 12 -8.58 -7.84 -6.35
C LEU A 12 -8.57 -7.79 -4.82
N PHE A 13 -7.38 -7.83 -4.24
CA PHE A 13 -7.17 -7.66 -2.81
C PHE A 13 -7.48 -6.19 -2.46
N LEU A 14 -8.75 -5.94 -2.15
CA LEU A 14 -9.33 -4.63 -1.81
C LEU A 14 -8.97 -4.24 -0.38
N PHE A 15 -8.05 -3.29 -0.20
CA PHE A 15 -7.81 -2.63 1.08
C PHE A 15 -8.90 -1.57 1.33
N ILE A 16 -9.80 -1.81 2.30
CA ILE A 16 -10.86 -0.84 2.65
C ILE A 16 -10.46 -0.09 3.92
N LEU A 17 -9.83 1.07 3.78
CA LEU A 17 -9.78 2.04 4.86
C LEU A 17 -11.17 2.69 4.95
N LYS A 18 -12.04 2.21 5.83
CA LYS A 18 -13.36 2.82 6.08
C LYS A 18 -13.13 4.27 6.59
N GLY A 19 -13.28 5.27 5.70
CA GLY A 19 -13.24 6.69 6.07
C GLY A 19 -12.15 7.54 5.41
N VAL A 20 -11.23 6.96 4.63
CA VAL A 20 -10.29 7.72 3.79
C VAL A 20 -10.85 7.71 2.36
N SER A 21 -11.25 8.85 1.81
CA SER A 21 -11.42 8.93 0.34
C SER A 21 -10.05 9.07 -0.30
N CYS A 22 -9.76 8.29 -1.35
CA CYS A 22 -8.51 8.42 -2.09
C CYS A 22 -8.35 9.80 -2.74
N ASP A 23 -9.44 10.57 -2.94
CA ASP A 23 -9.41 11.95 -3.43
C ASP A 23 -8.74 12.93 -2.45
N GLU A 24 -8.57 12.53 -1.19
CA GLU A 24 -8.01 13.37 -0.14
C GLU A 24 -6.52 13.07 0.15
N LEU A 25 -5.94 12.09 -0.55
CA LEU A 25 -4.56 11.67 -0.33
C LEU A 25 -3.58 12.51 -1.15
N THR A 26 -2.60 13.09 -0.47
CA THR A 26 -1.49 13.82 -1.09
C THR A 26 -0.19 13.05 -0.84
N PRO A 27 0.50 12.57 -1.88
CA PRO A 27 1.78 11.89 -1.70
C PRO A 27 2.85 12.88 -1.23
N ASP A 28 3.73 12.46 -0.33
CA ASP A 28 4.91 13.26 0.05
C ASP A 28 5.93 13.31 -1.10
N GLN A 29 6.12 12.17 -1.76
CA GLN A 29 6.92 12.04 -2.98
C GLN A 29 6.13 11.23 -4.01
N THR A 30 6.19 11.67 -5.27
CA THR A 30 5.46 11.03 -6.38
C THR A 30 6.19 9.83 -6.97
N ALA A 31 7.48 9.66 -6.65
CA ALA A 31 8.31 8.53 -7.03
C ALA A 31 9.39 8.28 -5.98
N GLU A 32 9.65 7.01 -5.69
CA GLU A 32 10.73 6.55 -4.82
C GLU A 32 11.64 5.62 -5.62
N PHE A 33 12.95 5.76 -5.45
CA PHE A 33 13.95 4.91 -6.10
C PHE A 33 14.85 4.30 -5.04
N SER A 34 15.09 3.00 -5.16
CA SER A 34 15.89 2.27 -4.19
C SER A 34 16.61 1.10 -4.86
N VAL A 35 17.58 0.55 -4.15
CA VAL A 35 18.32 -0.64 -4.57
C VAL A 35 17.68 -1.89 -3.96
N GLU A 36 17.85 -3.04 -4.61
CA GLU A 36 17.29 -4.30 -4.12
C GLU A 36 17.76 -4.65 -2.70
N GLY A 37 16.88 -5.25 -1.91
CA GLY A 37 17.10 -5.59 -0.50
C GLY A 37 16.89 -4.43 0.48
N SER A 38 16.68 -3.20 0.00
CA SER A 38 16.46 -2.04 0.86
C SER A 38 15.01 -1.89 1.28
N SER A 39 14.77 -1.26 2.44
CA SER A 39 13.42 -0.86 2.83
C SER A 39 13.01 0.42 2.08
N VAL A 40 11.79 0.47 1.58
CA VAL A 40 11.19 1.64 0.91
C VAL A 40 9.94 2.05 1.68
N THR A 41 9.74 3.36 1.89
CA THR A 41 8.57 3.90 2.55
C THR A 41 7.88 4.91 1.63
N LEU A 42 6.65 4.62 1.22
CA LEU A 42 5.77 5.56 0.53
C LEU A 42 4.85 6.22 1.56
N SER A 43 4.86 7.54 1.60
CA SER A 43 4.09 8.32 2.57
C SER A 43 2.99 9.12 1.88
N TYR A 44 1.78 9.03 2.43
CA TYR A 44 0.62 9.80 1.98
C TYR A 44 0.07 10.59 3.15
N LYS A 45 -0.12 11.89 2.93
CA LYS A 45 -0.88 12.76 3.82
C LYS A 45 -2.35 12.72 3.46
N PHE A 46 -3.19 12.86 4.46
CA PHE A 46 -4.61 13.12 4.30
C PHE A 46 -4.98 14.33 5.15
N SER A 47 -6.17 14.92 4.99
CA SER A 47 -6.53 16.18 5.67
C SER A 47 -7.38 15.97 6.92
N ARG A 48 -8.26 14.97 6.93
CA ARG A 48 -9.14 14.61 8.05
C ARG A 48 -8.44 13.66 9.01
N THR A 49 -8.61 13.76 10.31
CA THR A 49 -8.09 12.72 11.23
C THR A 49 -8.91 11.44 11.08
N ILE A 50 -8.26 10.29 10.84
CA ILE A 50 -8.94 9.03 10.54
C ILE A 50 -8.56 7.96 11.57
N THR A 51 -9.56 7.34 12.17
CA THR A 51 -9.40 6.15 13.01
C THR A 51 -9.47 4.91 12.11
N GLY A 52 -8.54 4.77 11.18
CA GLY A 52 -8.50 3.67 10.22
C GLY A 52 -7.90 2.42 10.86
N GLN A 53 -8.57 1.28 10.75
CA GLN A 53 -7.99 -0.02 11.12
C GLN A 53 -7.53 -0.75 9.87
N ILE A 54 -6.35 -1.36 9.94
CA ILE A 54 -5.84 -2.28 8.92
C ILE A 54 -6.68 -3.56 9.02
N LEU A 55 -7.70 -3.69 8.16
CA LEU A 55 -8.65 -4.80 8.19
C LEU A 55 -8.07 -6.12 7.66
N ALA A 56 -6.96 -6.07 6.91
CA ALA A 56 -6.22 -7.23 6.45
C ALA A 56 -4.73 -6.92 6.47
N ALA A 57 -3.93 -7.83 7.05
CA ALA A 57 -2.49 -7.69 7.04
C ALA A 57 -2.00 -7.71 5.58
N PRO A 58 -1.15 -6.75 5.19
CA PRO A 58 -0.51 -6.76 3.89
C PRO A 58 0.28 -8.06 3.66
N THR A 59 0.54 -8.37 2.38
CA THR A 59 1.36 -9.51 1.98
C THR A 59 2.73 -9.50 2.69
N SER A 60 3.35 -10.67 2.82
CA SER A 60 4.69 -10.78 3.42
C SER A 60 5.65 -9.79 2.77
N GLY A 61 6.27 -8.93 3.58
CA GLY A 61 7.19 -7.89 3.13
C GLY A 61 6.58 -6.50 2.99
N LEU A 62 5.26 -6.37 2.84
CA LEU A 62 4.56 -5.09 2.84
C LEU A 62 4.00 -4.80 4.24
N LYS A 63 4.07 -3.55 4.71
CA LYS A 63 3.49 -3.10 5.98
C LYS A 63 2.78 -1.77 5.75
N ILE A 64 1.65 -1.57 6.42
CA ILE A 64 0.95 -0.29 6.45
C ILE A 64 1.01 0.22 7.89
N GLN A 65 1.33 1.49 8.08
CA GLN A 65 1.29 2.18 9.36
C GLN A 65 0.50 3.46 9.18
N VAL A 66 -0.40 3.74 10.13
CA VAL A 66 -1.19 4.98 10.13
C VAL A 66 -0.75 5.79 11.33
N GLU A 67 -0.21 6.98 11.09
CA GLU A 67 0.26 7.90 12.11
C GLU A 67 -0.43 9.24 11.93
N GLN A 68 -1.35 9.58 12.84
CA GLN A 68 -2.11 10.83 12.83
C GLN A 68 -2.86 11.11 11.51
N ASN A 69 -2.24 11.89 10.63
CA ASN A 69 -2.76 12.33 9.32
C ASN A 69 -1.87 11.82 8.17
N GLN A 70 -1.04 10.80 8.43
CA GLN A 70 -0.16 10.16 7.47
C GLN A 70 -0.35 8.65 7.43
N ILE A 71 -0.19 8.09 6.23
CA ILE A 71 -0.18 6.67 5.96
C ILE A 71 1.19 6.33 5.38
N HIS A 72 1.92 5.44 6.04
CA HIS A 72 3.18 4.90 5.56
C HIS A 72 2.97 3.49 5.03
N MET A 73 3.23 3.30 3.74
CA MET A 73 3.34 2.00 3.11
C MET A 73 4.82 1.62 3.04
N ILE A 74 5.20 0.55 3.70
CA ILE A 74 6.60 0.12 3.83
C ILE A 74 6.79 -1.20 3.10
N ILE A 75 7.69 -1.20 2.12
CA ILE A 75 8.22 -2.41 1.48
C ILE A 75 9.51 -2.74 2.23
N SER A 76 9.51 -3.82 3.00
CA SER A 76 10.59 -4.16 3.94
C SER A 76 11.88 -4.58 3.23
N SER A 77 11.78 -5.06 1.99
CA SER A 77 12.91 -5.46 1.15
C SER A 77 12.49 -5.36 -0.32
N ALA A 78 12.89 -4.27 -0.99
CA ALA A 78 12.59 -4.03 -2.39
C ALA A 78 13.21 -5.10 -3.29
N ALA A 79 12.43 -5.62 -4.21
CA ALA A 79 12.90 -6.37 -5.38
C ALA A 79 12.54 -5.59 -6.65
N VAL A 80 13.25 -5.84 -7.76
CA VAL A 80 12.88 -5.23 -9.05
C VAL A 80 11.42 -5.54 -9.41
N THR A 81 10.89 -6.69 -9.01
CA THR A 81 9.48 -7.09 -9.21
C THR A 81 8.46 -6.24 -8.44
N ASP A 82 8.89 -5.50 -7.41
CA ASP A 82 8.03 -4.58 -6.66
C ASP A 82 7.89 -3.22 -7.38
N SER A 83 8.63 -3.00 -8.47
CA SER A 83 8.52 -1.76 -9.26
C SER A 83 7.16 -1.68 -9.92
N ALA A 84 6.28 -0.82 -9.38
CA ALA A 84 4.93 -0.61 -9.86
C ALA A 84 4.45 0.80 -9.50
N VAL A 85 3.29 1.17 -10.06
CA VAL A 85 2.57 2.36 -9.58
C VAL A 85 1.58 1.93 -8.52
N TYR A 86 1.70 2.52 -7.33
CA TYR A 86 0.84 2.24 -6.19
C TYR A 86 -0.28 3.28 -6.12
N TYR A 87 -1.52 2.83 -6.26
CA TYR A 87 -2.71 3.67 -6.17
C TYR A 87 -3.51 3.33 -4.92
N CYS A 88 -4.14 4.35 -4.34
CA CYS A 88 -5.22 4.14 -3.39
C CYS A 88 -6.48 3.71 -4.15
N ALA A 89 -7.19 2.70 -3.65
CA ALA A 89 -8.46 2.25 -4.20
C ALA A 89 -9.58 2.39 -3.15
N VAL A 90 -10.71 2.96 -3.56
CA VAL A 90 -11.94 3.03 -2.74
C VAL A 90 -12.89 1.93 -3.24
N SER A 91 -13.45 1.13 -2.33
CA SER A 91 -14.62 0.32 -2.70
C SER A 91 -15.87 1.18 -2.73
N PRO A 92 -16.69 1.13 -3.78
CA PRO A 92 -18.05 1.66 -3.70
C PRO A 92 -18.80 0.99 -2.54
N GLN A 93 -19.58 1.77 -1.78
CA GLN A 93 -20.45 1.28 -0.71
C GLN A 93 -21.72 0.64 -1.25
#